data_AF-A0A538DCC4-F1
#
_entry.id   AF-A0A538DCC4-F1
#
_cell.length_a   1.000
_cell.length_b   1.000
_cell.length_c   1.000
_cell.angle_alpha   90.00
_cell.angle_beta   90.00
_cell.angle_gamma   90.00
#
_symmetry.space_group_name_H-M   'P 1'
#
loop_
_entity.id
_entity.type
_entity.pdbx_description
1 polymer ?
#
loop_
_entity_poly.entity_id
_entity_poly.type
_entity_poly.pdbx_seq_one_letter_code
_entity_poly.pdbx_strand_id
1 'polypeptide(L)'
;MSTRSSSSTALPNPSSDLFGLSGRRLLERLQLPQPWASTVTASLALIDTLDEQINRCERELRTLGADHRYVPLLLSCPGIGWILAFTIASEIGDIHRFPTPGKLAGYTGLCPRVQ
;
A
#
# COMPACT_ATOMS: atom_id res chain seq x y z
N MET A 1 9.21 36.15 31.02
CA MET A 1 8.07 35.34 30.54
C MET A 1 7.87 35.66 29.07
N SER A 2 8.61 34.99 28.18
CA SER A 2 8.56 35.23 26.73
C SER A 2 8.23 33.92 26.04
N THR A 3 7.07 33.93 25.39
CA THR A 3 6.42 32.79 24.76
C THR A 3 7.24 32.31 23.56
N ARG A 4 7.57 31.00 23.55
CA ARG A 4 8.22 30.32 22.42
C ARG A 4 7.34 30.49 21.17
N SER A 5 7.90 31.12 20.15
CA SER A 5 7.37 31.10 18.79
C SER A 5 7.58 29.70 18.22
N SER A 6 6.50 28.94 18.10
CA SER A 6 6.48 27.65 17.41
C SER A 6 6.41 27.90 15.91
N SER A 7 7.56 27.97 15.23
CA SER A 7 7.63 27.98 13.77
C SER A 7 7.29 26.59 13.22
N SER A 8 6.03 26.41 12.83
CA SER A 8 5.57 25.23 12.07
C SER A 8 6.05 25.35 10.62
N THR A 9 7.20 24.74 10.31
CA THR A 9 7.76 24.63 8.95
C THR A 9 7.10 23.51 8.16
N ALA A 10 5.77 23.39 8.22
CA ALA A 10 5.04 22.44 7.39
C ALA A 10 4.41 23.20 6.22
N LEU A 11 4.81 22.88 4.99
CA LEU A 11 4.10 23.35 3.80
C LEU A 11 2.67 22.77 3.87
N PRO A 12 1.61 23.62 3.88
CA PRO A 12 0.26 23.12 3.95
C PRO A 12 -0.02 22.27 2.72
N ASN A 13 -0.32 20.99 2.93
CA ASN A 13 -0.73 20.08 1.87
C ASN A 13 -2.26 19.89 1.92
N PRO A 14 -3.04 20.58 1.07
CA PRO A 14 -4.49 20.43 1.02
C PRO A 14 -4.94 19.14 0.31
N SER A 15 -4.01 18.35 -0.24
CA SER A 15 -4.33 17.15 -1.01
C SER A 15 -4.12 15.86 -0.20
N SER A 16 -5.04 14.91 -0.33
CA SER A 16 -4.86 13.53 0.16
C SER A 16 -3.88 12.73 -0.71
N ASP A 17 -3.47 13.28 -1.86
CA ASP A 17 -2.64 12.67 -2.88
C ASP A 17 -1.32 13.43 -3.03
N LEU A 18 -0.35 13.06 -2.19
CA LEU A 18 0.94 13.74 -2.04
C LEU A 18 1.77 13.75 -3.33
N PHE A 19 1.72 12.67 -4.12
CA PHE A 19 2.60 12.47 -5.28
C PHE A 19 1.86 12.16 -6.57
N GLY A 20 0.54 12.10 -6.58
CA GLY A 20 -0.25 12.06 -7.80
C GLY A 20 -0.59 13.47 -8.29
N LEU A 21 -1.69 13.61 -9.03
CA LEU A 21 -1.97 14.79 -9.86
C LEU A 21 -2.05 16.08 -9.04
N SER A 22 -2.72 16.04 -7.89
CA SER A 22 -2.95 17.25 -7.09
C SER A 22 -1.68 17.71 -6.38
N GLY A 23 -0.92 16.77 -5.81
CA GLY A 23 0.37 17.02 -5.19
C GLY A 23 1.42 17.51 -6.19
N ARG A 24 1.50 16.92 -7.40
CA ARG A 24 2.43 17.36 -8.45
C ARG A 24 2.14 18.79 -8.93
N ARG A 25 0.88 19.13 -9.15
CA ARG A 25 0.48 20.52 -9.46
C ARG A 25 0.83 21.50 -8.35
N LEU A 26 0.81 21.07 -7.08
CA LEU A 26 1.29 21.90 -5.98
C LEU A 26 2.82 22.09 -6.05
N LEU A 27 3.58 21.02 -6.27
CA LEU A 27 5.04 21.07 -6.39
C LEU A 27 5.50 21.95 -7.56
N GLU A 28 4.82 21.88 -8.71
CA GLU A 28 5.08 22.76 -9.87
C GLU A 28 4.92 24.25 -9.54
N ARG A 29 3.90 24.60 -8.73
CA ARG A 29 3.60 25.99 -8.34
C ARG A 29 4.57 26.53 -7.28
N LEU A 30 5.22 25.67 -6.50
CA LEU A 30 6.10 26.09 -5.42
C LEU A 30 7.44 26.67 -5.92
N GLN A 31 7.75 26.54 -7.22
CA GLN A 31 8.97 27.10 -7.85
C GLN A 31 10.22 26.94 -6.98
N LEU A 32 10.52 25.70 -6.61
CA LEU A 32 11.60 25.41 -5.66
C LEU A 32 12.95 25.93 -6.17
N PRO A 33 13.75 26.60 -5.33
CA PRO A 33 15.10 27.00 -5.70
C PRO A 33 16.01 25.77 -5.86
N GLN A 34 17.09 25.93 -6.62
CA GLN A 34 18.15 24.93 -6.66
C GLN A 34 18.90 24.86 -5.31
N PRO A 35 19.36 23.68 -4.87
CA PRO A 35 19.34 22.40 -5.59
C PRO A 35 18.02 21.59 -5.43
N TRP A 36 17.10 22.03 -4.55
CA TRP A 36 15.93 21.24 -4.16
C TRP A 36 15.00 20.86 -5.32
N ALA A 37 14.84 21.75 -6.31
CA ALA A 37 14.06 21.43 -7.52
C ALA A 37 14.58 20.20 -8.25
N SER A 38 15.91 20.03 -8.38
CA SER A 38 16.50 18.85 -9.02
C SER A 38 16.24 17.57 -8.23
N THR A 39 16.37 17.62 -6.91
CA THR A 39 16.07 16.49 -6.01
C THR A 39 14.61 16.07 -6.13
N VAL A 40 13.68 17.03 -6.06
CA VAL A 40 12.23 16.74 -6.17
C VAL A 40 11.91 16.15 -7.54
N THR A 41 12.46 16.70 -8.62
CA THR A 41 12.28 16.16 -9.97
C THR A 41 12.77 14.72 -10.07
N ALA A 42 13.97 14.42 -9.55
CA ALA A 42 14.53 13.07 -9.56
C ALA A 42 13.69 12.09 -8.70
N SER A 43 13.21 12.52 -7.53
CA SER A 43 12.36 11.70 -6.67
C SER A 43 11.01 11.39 -7.31
N LEU A 44 10.37 12.35 -7.99
CA LEU A 44 9.12 12.11 -8.72
C LEU A 44 9.31 11.11 -9.87
N ALA A 45 10.40 11.23 -10.62
CA ALA A 45 10.73 10.27 -11.68
C ALA A 45 10.99 8.85 -11.13
N LEU A 46 11.61 8.75 -9.95
CA LEU A 46 11.79 7.47 -9.26
C LEU A 46 10.45 6.86 -8.84
N ILE A 47 9.54 7.68 -8.29
CA ILE A 47 8.19 7.24 -7.93
C ILE A 47 7.48 6.67 -9.17
N ASP A 48 7.49 7.39 -10.30
CA ASP A 48 6.87 6.93 -11.55
C ASP A 48 7.45 5.58 -12.00
N THR A 49 8.78 5.45 -11.95
CA THR A 49 9.47 4.22 -12.33
C THR A 49 9.07 3.04 -11.43
N LEU A 50 8.99 3.27 -10.12
CA LEU A 50 8.60 2.24 -9.17
C LEU A 50 7.13 1.87 -9.32
N ASP A 51 6.24 2.83 -9.54
CA ASP A 51 4.82 2.58 -9.79
C ASP A 51 4.62 1.72 -11.04
N GLU A 52 5.35 1.99 -12.12
CA GLU A 52 5.32 1.16 -13.33
C GLU A 52 5.78 -0.28 -13.05
N GLN A 53 6.86 -0.45 -12.27
CA GLN A 53 7.38 -1.76 -11.90
C GLN A 53 6.39 -2.53 -11.02
N ILE A 54 5.80 -1.88 -10.01
CA ILE A 54 4.77 -2.45 -9.15
C ILE A 54 3.58 -2.90 -10.01
N ASN A 55 3.06 -2.02 -10.86
CA ASN A 55 1.93 -2.33 -11.72
C ASN A 55 2.22 -3.51 -12.67
N ARG A 56 3.45 -3.65 -13.16
CA ARG A 56 3.85 -4.82 -13.94
C ARG A 56 3.83 -6.09 -13.09
N CYS A 57 4.46 -6.07 -11.92
CA CYS A 57 4.46 -7.21 -10.99
C CYS A 57 3.03 -7.63 -10.62
N GLU A 58 2.13 -6.68 -10.35
CA GLU A 58 0.73 -6.99 -10.05
C GLU A 58 0.00 -7.67 -11.21
N ARG A 59 0.25 -7.25 -12.46
CA ARG A 59 -0.32 -7.90 -13.66
C ARG A 59 0.22 -9.32 -13.85
N GLU A 60 1.52 -9.51 -13.65
CA GLU A 60 2.16 -10.82 -13.71
C GLU A 60 1.59 -11.76 -12.64
N LEU A 61 1.47 -11.29 -11.39
CA LEU A 61 0.84 -12.03 -10.31
C LEU A 61 -0.60 -12.41 -10.65
N ARG A 62 -1.40 -11.47 -11.18
CA ARG A 62 -2.77 -11.74 -11.63
C ARG A 62 -2.85 -12.86 -12.66
N THR A 63 -1.89 -12.92 -13.55
CA THR A 63 -1.80 -13.96 -14.58
C THR A 63 -1.43 -15.31 -13.96
N LEU A 64 -0.40 -15.34 -13.10
CA LEU A 64 0.06 -16.56 -12.42
C LEU A 64 -0.98 -17.14 -11.45
N GLY A 65 -1.75 -16.27 -10.79
CA GLY A 65 -2.75 -16.63 -9.79
C GLY A 65 -4.19 -16.70 -10.31
N ALA A 66 -4.41 -16.59 -11.63
CA ALA A 66 -5.74 -16.46 -12.23
C ALA A 66 -6.70 -17.58 -11.81
N ASP A 67 -6.20 -18.82 -11.74
CA ASP A 67 -6.99 -20.02 -11.44
C ASP A 67 -6.86 -20.47 -9.97
N HIS A 68 -6.36 -19.61 -9.08
CA HIS A 68 -6.14 -20.00 -7.69
C HIS A 68 -7.48 -20.24 -6.96
N ARG A 69 -7.75 -21.50 -6.59
CA ARG A 69 -9.04 -21.99 -6.06
C ARG A 69 -9.67 -21.18 -4.91
N TYR A 70 -8.87 -20.56 -4.03
CA TYR A 70 -9.41 -19.77 -2.91
C TYR A 70 -9.66 -18.30 -3.23
N VAL A 71 -9.05 -17.76 -4.29
CA VAL A 71 -9.12 -16.32 -4.59
C VAL A 71 -10.55 -15.85 -4.82
N PRO A 72 -11.42 -16.57 -5.58
CA PRO A 72 -12.82 -16.17 -5.74
C PRO A 72 -13.58 -16.06 -4.41
N LEU A 73 -13.34 -16.97 -3.46
CA LEU A 73 -13.98 -16.93 -2.15
C LEU A 73 -13.48 -15.75 -1.33
N LEU A 74 -12.16 -15.50 -1.30
CA LEU A 74 -11.57 -14.41 -0.53
C LEU A 74 -12.01 -13.03 -1.05
N LEU A 75 -12.19 -12.88 -2.36
CA LEU A 75 -12.70 -11.65 -2.98
C LEU A 75 -14.16 -11.34 -2.60
N SER A 76 -14.92 -12.31 -2.08
CA SER A 76 -16.28 -12.06 -1.59
C SER A 76 -16.31 -11.32 -0.25
N CYS A 77 -15.18 -11.27 0.48
CA CYS A 77 -15.07 -10.57 1.74
C CYS A 77 -14.87 -9.05 1.52
N PRO A 78 -15.69 -8.18 2.15
CA PRO A 78 -15.49 -6.74 2.08
C PRO A 78 -14.08 -6.32 2.52
N GLY A 79 -13.44 -5.45 1.74
CA GLY A 79 -12.09 -4.95 2.02
C GLY A 79 -10.95 -5.86 1.54
N ILE A 80 -11.24 -7.06 1.01
CA ILE A 80 -10.21 -7.94 0.44
C ILE A 80 -10.10 -7.72 -1.07
N GLY A 81 -9.04 -7.00 -1.48
CA GLY A 81 -8.66 -6.86 -2.89
C GLY A 81 -7.88 -8.06 -3.42
N TRP A 82 -7.69 -8.13 -4.74
CA TRP A 82 -7.08 -9.27 -5.42
C TRP A 82 -5.69 -9.64 -4.90
N ILE A 83 -4.80 -8.66 -4.72
CA ILE A 83 -3.43 -8.90 -4.21
C ILE A 83 -3.51 -9.50 -2.80
N LEU A 84 -4.32 -8.92 -1.90
CA LEU A 84 -4.50 -9.44 -0.55
C LEU A 84 -5.12 -10.84 -0.55
N ALA A 85 -6.11 -11.10 -1.40
CA ALA A 85 -6.70 -12.42 -1.55
C ALA A 85 -5.64 -13.46 -1.98
N PHE A 86 -4.82 -13.13 -2.98
CA PHE A 86 -3.76 -14.01 -3.45
C PHE A 86 -2.67 -14.23 -2.38
N THR A 87 -2.30 -13.19 -1.62
CA THR A 87 -1.39 -13.31 -0.47
C THR A 87 -1.95 -14.25 0.59
N ILE A 88 -3.19 -14.04 1.05
CA ILE A 88 -3.84 -14.91 2.04
C ILE A 88 -3.89 -16.36 1.52
N ALA A 89 -4.27 -16.55 0.27
CA ALA A 89 -4.36 -17.86 -0.34
C ALA A 89 -3.00 -18.58 -0.39
N SER A 90 -1.93 -17.82 -0.69
CA SER A 90 -0.55 -18.32 -0.71
C SER A 90 -0.04 -18.68 0.69
N GLU A 91 -0.37 -17.88 1.71
CA GLU A 91 -0.02 -18.16 3.12
C GLU A 91 -0.74 -19.41 3.66
N ILE A 92 -2.02 -19.59 3.29
CA ILE A 92 -2.79 -20.79 3.63
C ILE A 92 -2.16 -22.01 2.95
N GLY A 93 -1.89 -21.92 1.64
CA GLY A 93 -1.40 -23.05 0.84
C GLY A 93 -2.42 -24.19 0.80
N ASP A 94 -2.00 -25.42 1.14
CA ASP A 94 -2.97 -26.50 1.29
C ASP A 94 -3.80 -26.31 2.58
N ILE A 95 -5.12 -26.11 2.43
CA ILE A 95 -6.05 -25.92 3.55
C ILE A 95 -6.05 -27.12 4.50
N HIS A 96 -5.76 -28.32 4.00
CA HIS A 96 -5.74 -29.56 4.79
C HIS A 96 -4.59 -29.63 5.80
N ARG A 97 -3.59 -28.75 5.72
CA ARG A 97 -2.57 -28.62 6.77
C ARG A 97 -3.14 -28.15 8.12
N PHE A 98 -4.36 -27.59 8.11
CA PHE A 98 -5.07 -27.15 9.31
C PHE A 98 -6.15 -28.19 9.68
N PRO A 99 -5.99 -28.93 10.79
CA PRO A 99 -6.94 -29.99 11.15
C PRO A 99 -8.36 -29.50 11.45
N THR A 100 -8.50 -28.23 11.85
CA THR A 100 -9.80 -27.60 12.11
C THR A 100 -9.79 -26.14 11.66
N PRO A 101 -10.96 -25.54 11.35
CA PRO A 101 -11.06 -24.11 11.05
C PRO A 101 -10.52 -23.23 12.18
N GLY A 102 -10.68 -23.65 13.45
CA GLY A 102 -10.13 -22.94 14.60
C GLY A 102 -8.60 -22.90 14.62
N LYS A 103 -7.92 -23.92 14.09
CA LYS A 103 -6.44 -23.92 13.96
C LYS A 103 -5.98 -22.95 12.87
N LEU A 104 -6.72 -22.84 11.77
CA LEU A 104 -6.48 -21.80 10.76
C LEU A 104 -6.71 -20.40 11.34
N ALA A 105 -7.84 -20.17 12.02
CA ALA A 105 -8.14 -18.87 12.63
C ALA A 105 -7.12 -18.49 13.72
N GLY A 106 -6.63 -19.45 14.50
CA GLY A 106 -5.58 -19.22 15.49
C GLY A 106 -4.21 -18.93 14.88
N TYR A 107 -3.91 -19.46 13.69
CA TYR A 107 -2.64 -19.25 12.99
C TYR A 107 -2.42 -17.78 12.60
N THR A 108 -3.50 -17.03 12.31
CA THR A 108 -3.42 -15.62 11.92
C THR A 108 -3.08 -14.69 13.10
N GLY A 109 -3.18 -15.18 14.35
CA GLY A 109 -3.03 -14.35 15.54
C GLY A 109 -4.20 -13.39 15.80
N LEU A 110 -5.28 -13.45 14.99
CA LEU A 110 -6.44 -12.57 15.10
C LEU A 110 -7.57 -13.15 15.94
N CYS A 111 -7.50 -14.43 16.32
CA CYS A 111 -8.50 -15.06 17.17
C CYS A 111 -8.24 -14.71 18.65
N PRO A 112 -9.11 -13.92 19.32
CA PRO A 112 -8.93 -13.58 20.72
C PRO A 112 -9.02 -14.85 21.58
N ARG A 113 -8.20 -14.90 22.65
CA ARG A 113 -8.24 -15.96 23.66
C ARG A 113 -8.84 -15.38 24.92
N VAL A 114 -9.86 -16.05 25.46
CA VAL A 114 -10.37 -15.73 26.79
C VAL A 114 -9.40 -16.38 27.79
N GLN A 115 -8.76 -15.56 28.62
CA GLN A 115 -8.04 -16.00 29.81
C GLN A 115 -8.97 -16.04 31.01
#